data_AF-A0A1I7RTT2-F1
#
_entry.id   AF-A0A1I7RTT2-F1
#
_cell.length_a   1.000
_cell.length_b   1.000
_cell.length_c   1.000
_cell.angle_alpha   90.00
_cell.angle_beta   90.00
_cell.angle_gamma   90.00
#
_symmetry.space_group_name_H-M   'P 1'
#
loop_
_entity.id
_entity.type
_entity.pdbx_description
1 polymer ?
#
loop_
_entity_poly.entity_id
_entity_poly.type
_entity_poly.pdbx_seq_one_letter_code
_entity_poly.pdbx_strand_id
1 'polypeptide(L)'
;MSWYSVIYVYVRNVREKRPLLGLVLHLLLNSLLIIQLVLFWYCAYVYGFVLCGKMLRSGVQVSFYLFIWCSLTLMMMWSLIQTLRTPVSQVPDIYFVDEEIDKRLKDCTPNANGRYMPDVSNVNQVEEQIKILVKVVEQKGLLLVETDHFGRIR
;
A
#
# COMPACT_ATOMS: atom_id res chain seq x y z
N MET A 1 -5.40 -7.00 1.43
CA MET A 1 -4.27 -6.39 0.68
C MET A 1 -4.73 -6.03 -0.73
N SER A 2 -4.42 -4.83 -1.23
CA SER A 2 -4.74 -4.48 -2.62
C SER A 2 -3.87 -5.31 -3.57
N TRP A 3 -4.39 -5.67 -4.75
CA TRP A 3 -3.68 -6.47 -5.75
C TRP A 3 -2.36 -5.82 -6.19
N TYR A 4 -2.32 -4.49 -6.25
CA TYR A 4 -1.09 -3.72 -6.48
C TYR A 4 -0.04 -3.96 -5.40
N SER A 5 -0.42 -4.01 -4.11
CA SER A 5 0.55 -4.27 -3.03
C SER A 5 1.20 -5.65 -3.15
N VAL A 6 0.42 -6.66 -3.57
CA VAL A 6 0.92 -8.02 -3.79
C VAL A 6 1.93 -8.05 -4.93
N ILE A 7 1.65 -7.36 -6.03
CA ILE A 7 2.56 -7.25 -7.18
C ILE A 7 3.84 -6.52 -6.80
N TYR A 8 3.76 -5.41 -6.06
CA TYR A 8 4.95 -4.67 -5.62
C TYR A 8 5.83 -5.48 -4.66
N VAL A 9 5.22 -6.21 -3.72
CA VAL A 9 5.95 -7.12 -2.83
C VAL A 9 6.61 -8.25 -3.63
N TYR A 10 5.91 -8.81 -4.62
CA TYR A 10 6.46 -9.82 -5.51
C TYR A 10 7.67 -9.28 -6.31
N VAL A 11 7.54 -8.10 -6.93
CA VAL A 11 8.60 -7.44 -7.70
C VAL A 11 9.82 -7.18 -6.81
N ARG A 12 9.61 -6.75 -5.57
CA ARG A 12 10.68 -6.55 -4.58
C ARG A 12 11.40 -7.86 -4.25
N ASN A 13 10.66 -8.93 -3.98
CA ASN A 13 11.25 -10.25 -3.69
C ASN A 13 12.02 -10.80 -4.91
N VAL A 14 11.54 -10.55 -6.12
CA VAL A 14 12.24 -10.92 -7.36
C VAL A 14 13.52 -10.09 -7.53
N ARG A 15 13.49 -8.79 -7.21
CA ARG A 15 14.66 -7.91 -7.26
C ARG A 15 15.75 -8.33 -6.27
N GLU A 16 15.37 -8.79 -5.08
CA GLU A 16 16.30 -9.34 -4.08
C GLU A 16 17.02 -10.60 -4.61
N LYS A 17 16.34 -11.45 -5.40
CA LYS A 17 16.93 -12.68 -5.97
C LYS A 17 17.65 -12.46 -7.32
N ARG A 18 17.14 -11.53 -8.15
CA ARG A 18 17.60 -11.25 -9.51
C ARG A 18 17.55 -9.74 -9.78
N PRO A 19 18.66 -9.01 -9.59
CA PRO A 19 18.64 -7.54 -9.59
C PRO A 19 18.24 -6.93 -10.94
N LEU A 20 18.73 -7.48 -12.06
CA LEU A 20 18.42 -6.98 -13.41
C LEU A 20 16.94 -7.18 -13.78
N LEU A 21 16.41 -8.39 -13.54
CA LEU A 21 15.03 -8.72 -13.89
C LEU A 21 14.04 -7.94 -13.00
N GLY A 22 14.34 -7.79 -11.71
CA GLY A 22 13.55 -6.96 -10.81
C GLY A 22 13.54 -5.48 -11.17
N LEU A 23 14.66 -4.95 -11.69
CA LEU A 23 14.73 -3.57 -12.17
C LEU A 23 13.85 -3.37 -13.42
N VAL A 24 13.96 -4.27 -14.40
CA VAL A 24 13.10 -4.24 -15.61
C VAL A 24 11.63 -4.30 -15.24
N LEU A 25 11.26 -5.19 -14.31
CA LEU A 25 9.87 -5.35 -13.89
C LEU A 25 9.34 -4.08 -13.20
N HIS A 26 10.15 -3.44 -12.37
CA HIS A 26 9.82 -2.16 -11.74
C HIS A 26 9.64 -1.03 -12.78
N LEU A 27 10.52 -0.96 -13.79
CA LEU A 27 10.38 0.00 -14.88
C LEU A 27 9.11 -0.25 -15.70
N LEU A 28 8.75 -1.52 -15.96
CA LEU A 28 7.52 -1.87 -16.67
C LEU A 28 6.28 -1.41 -15.90
N LEU A 29 6.23 -1.62 -14.58
CA LEU A 29 5.15 -1.12 -13.73
C LEU A 29 5.00 0.40 -13.81
N ASN A 30 6.11 1.14 -13.74
CA ASN A 30 6.09 2.59 -13.89
C ASN A 30 5.68 3.02 -15.31
N SER A 31 6.13 2.30 -16.34
CA SER A 31 5.74 2.58 -17.73
C SER A 31 4.24 2.40 -17.95
N LEU A 32 3.61 1.44 -17.27
CA LEU A 32 2.17 1.19 -17.35
C LEU A 32 1.37 2.41 -16.84
N LEU A 33 1.84 3.02 -15.74
CA LEU A 33 1.24 4.23 -15.18
C LEU A 33 1.37 5.42 -16.15
N ILE A 34 2.52 5.57 -16.80
CA ILE A 34 2.75 6.62 -17.80
C ILE A 34 1.83 6.39 -19.02
N ILE A 35 1.73 5.16 -19.52
CA ILE A 35 0.83 4.81 -20.63
C ILE A 35 -0.62 5.14 -20.27
N GLN A 36 -1.04 4.86 -19.04
CA GLN A 36 -2.39 5.17 -18.58
C GLN A 36 -2.67 6.68 -18.57
N LEU A 37 -1.69 7.51 -18.18
CA LEU A 37 -1.80 8.96 -18.26
C LEU A 37 -1.87 9.47 -19.71
N VAL A 38 -1.08 8.89 -20.62
CA VAL A 38 -1.10 9.24 -22.04
C VAL A 38 -2.45 8.88 -22.67
N LEU A 39 -2.94 7.67 -22.41
CA LEU A 39 -4.26 7.23 -22.87
C LEU A 39 -5.38 8.10 -22.32
N PHE A 40 -5.27 8.54 -21.06
CA PHE A 40 -6.24 9.45 -20.47
C PHE A 40 -6.32 10.78 -21.24
N TRP A 41 -5.18 11.40 -21.57
CA TRP A 41 -5.15 12.62 -22.38
C TRP A 41 -5.72 12.42 -23.78
N TYR A 42 -5.42 11.28 -24.40
CA TYR A 42 -6.00 10.93 -25.69
C TYR A 42 -7.53 10.79 -25.61
N CYS A 43 -8.04 10.11 -24.59
CA CYS A 43 -9.48 9.99 -24.35
C CYS A 43 -10.14 11.36 -24.10
N ALA A 44 -9.49 12.25 -23.35
CA ALA A 44 -9.96 13.61 -23.12
C ALA A 44 -10.10 14.39 -24.44
N TYR A 45 -9.10 14.28 -25.32
CA TYR A 45 -9.14 14.90 -26.65
C TYR A 45 -10.28 14.35 -27.50
N VAL A 46 -10.43 13.02 -27.59
CA VAL A 46 -11.50 12.38 -28.38
C VAL A 46 -12.88 12.78 -27.83
N TYR A 47 -13.07 12.74 -26.51
CA TYR A 47 -14.34 13.06 -25.88
C TYR A 47 -14.73 14.53 -26.07
N GLY A 48 -13.82 15.45 -25.77
CA GLY A 48 -14.07 16.88 -25.86
C GLY A 48 -14.16 17.39 -27.30
N PHE A 49 -13.15 17.08 -28.12
CA PHE A 49 -13.03 17.69 -29.44
C PHE A 49 -13.81 16.94 -30.53
N VAL A 50 -13.82 15.60 -30.50
CA VAL A 50 -14.48 14.80 -31.54
C VAL A 50 -15.95 14.59 -31.20
N LEU A 51 -16.26 14.00 -30.04
CA LEU A 51 -17.63 13.69 -29.64
C LEU A 51 -18.45 14.94 -29.36
N CYS A 52 -18.02 15.76 -28.39
CA CYS A 52 -18.75 16.97 -28.00
C CYS A 52 -18.65 18.10 -29.02
N GLY A 53 -17.51 18.22 -29.71
CA GLY A 53 -17.27 19.30 -30.67
C GLY A 53 -17.79 19.05 -32.09
N LYS A 54 -17.80 17.79 -32.57
CA LYS A 54 -18.14 17.49 -33.98
C LYS A 54 -19.36 16.58 -34.16
N MET A 55 -19.63 15.64 -33.24
CA MET A 55 -20.71 14.67 -33.43
C MET A 55 -22.04 15.13 -32.83
N LEU A 56 -22.01 15.73 -31.64
CA LEU A 56 -23.21 16.23 -30.96
C LEU A 56 -23.66 17.57 -31.55
N ARG A 57 -24.94 17.64 -31.96
CA ARG A 57 -25.53 18.87 -32.53
C ARG A 57 -26.29 19.72 -31.52
N SER A 58 -26.78 19.13 -30.43
CA SER A 58 -27.53 19.85 -29.40
C SER A 58 -26.59 20.46 -28.37
N GLY A 59 -26.56 21.79 -28.27
CA GLY A 59 -25.72 22.51 -27.31
C GLY A 59 -26.06 22.20 -25.85
N VAL A 60 -27.32 21.88 -25.55
CA VAL A 60 -27.75 21.48 -24.20
C VAL A 60 -27.15 20.12 -23.82
N GLN A 61 -27.18 19.15 -24.74
CA GLN A 61 -26.57 17.84 -24.51
C GLN A 61 -25.06 17.94 -24.34
N VAL A 62 -24.38 18.73 -25.19
CA VAL A 62 -22.93 19.00 -25.07
C VAL A 62 -22.59 19.57 -23.69
N SER A 63 -23.37 20.53 -23.21
CA SER A 63 -23.14 21.16 -21.91
C SER A 63 -23.26 20.17 -20.75
N PHE A 64 -24.29 19.32 -20.75
CA PHE A 64 -24.45 18.28 -19.72
C PHE A 64 -23.32 17.25 -19.76
N TYR A 65 -22.94 16.78 -20.95
CA TYR A 65 -21.86 15.80 -21.10
C TYR A 65 -20.51 16.35 -20.64
N LEU A 66 -20.17 17.58 -21.03
CA LEU A 66 -18.95 18.24 -20.59
C LEU A 66 -18.94 18.45 -19.07
N PHE A 67 -20.07 18.85 -18.47
CA PHE A 67 -20.15 19.05 -17.03
C PHE A 67 -19.89 17.76 -16.24
N ILE A 68 -20.55 16.65 -16.62
CA ILE A 68 -20.36 15.34 -15.98
C ILE A 68 -18.93 14.85 -16.19
N TRP A 69 -18.39 15.00 -17.39
CA TRP A 69 -17.03 14.57 -17.69
C TRP A 69 -15.97 15.36 -16.90
N CYS A 70 -16.15 16.67 -16.77
CA CYS A 70 -15.28 17.52 -15.96
C CYS A 70 -15.30 17.12 -14.48
N SER A 71 -16.47 16.83 -13.91
CA SER A 71 -16.58 16.41 -12.51
C SER A 71 -15.89 15.07 -12.25
N LEU A 72 -16.10 14.09 -13.12
CA LEU A 72 -15.42 12.78 -13.04
C LEU A 72 -13.91 12.91 -13.19
N THR A 73 -13.45 13.73 -14.14
CA THR A 73 -12.02 13.99 -14.36
C THR A 73 -11.39 14.66 -13.15
N LEU A 74 -12.07 15.63 -12.55
CA LEU A 74 -11.60 16.30 -11.34
C LEU A 74 -11.47 15.31 -10.18
N MET A 75 -12.48 14.47 -9.94
CA MET A 75 -12.42 13.46 -8.88
C MET A 75 -11.29 12.44 -9.11
N MET A 76 -11.09 12.01 -10.36
CA MET A 76 -10.02 11.09 -10.73
C MET A 76 -8.63 11.71 -10.53
N MET A 77 -8.42 12.95 -10.99
CA MET A 77 -7.14 13.65 -10.79
C MET A 77 -6.88 13.93 -9.31
N TRP A 78 -7.91 14.31 -8.56
CA TRP A 78 -7.82 14.52 -7.12
C TRP A 78 -7.40 13.24 -6.39
N SER A 79 -8.03 12.11 -6.67
CA SER A 79 -7.68 10.84 -6.03
C SER A 79 -6.26 10.38 -6.38
N LEU A 80 -5.81 10.60 -7.62
CA LEU A 80 -4.44 10.32 -8.04
C LEU A 80 -3.43 11.21 -7.29
N ILE A 81 -3.70 12.52 -7.21
CA ILE A 81 -2.85 13.47 -6.47
C ILE A 81 -2.76 13.09 -5.00
N GLN A 82 -3.89 12.77 -4.37
CA GLN A 82 -3.90 12.30 -2.98
C GLN A 82 -3.04 11.06 -2.83
N THR A 83 -3.21 10.05 -3.69
CA THR A 83 -2.41 8.82 -3.65
C THR A 83 -0.91 9.07 -3.83
N LEU A 84 -0.51 10.06 -4.63
CA LEU A 84 0.90 10.40 -4.83
C LEU A 84 1.49 11.24 -3.68
N ARG A 85 0.66 12.03 -3.00
CA ARG A 85 1.11 12.97 -1.95
C ARG A 85 0.97 12.40 -0.54
N THR A 86 0.02 11.50 -0.30
CA THR A 86 -0.17 10.93 1.03
C THR A 86 0.95 9.94 1.32
N PRO A 87 1.84 10.24 2.29
CA PRO A 87 2.84 9.27 2.69
C PRO A 87 2.14 8.08 3.35
N VAL A 88 2.79 6.91 3.28
CA VAL A 88 2.35 5.73 4.04
C VAL A 88 2.41 6.10 5.52
N SER A 89 1.31 5.84 6.26
CA SER A 89 1.28 6.08 7.70
C SER A 89 2.38 5.27 8.37
N GLN A 90 3.27 5.96 9.06
CA GLN A 90 4.29 5.31 9.89
C GLN A 90 3.66 4.85 11.20
N VAL A 91 4.25 3.82 11.80
CA VAL A 91 3.85 3.37 13.14
C VAL A 91 4.18 4.50 14.12
N PRO A 92 3.28 4.88 15.03
CA PRO A 92 3.58 5.90 16.04
C PRO A 92 4.77 5.52 16.92
N ASP A 93 5.58 6.52 17.30
CA ASP A 93 6.80 6.35 18.12
C ASP A 93 6.54 5.62 19.46
N ILE A 94 5.31 5.72 19.98
CA ILE A 94 4.87 5.08 21.21
C ILE A 94 5.02 3.55 21.15
N TYR A 95 4.89 2.95 19.96
CA TYR A 95 5.05 1.50 19.77
C TYR A 95 6.50 1.05 19.61
N PHE A 96 7.46 1.96 19.42
CA PHE A 96 8.86 1.58 19.26
C PHE A 96 9.47 1.21 20.60
N VAL A 97 10.11 0.04 20.64
CA VAL A 97 10.67 -0.55 21.85
C VAL A 97 12.16 -0.20 21.96
N ASP A 98 12.69 -0.05 23.18
CA ASP A 98 14.11 0.18 23.42
C ASP A 98 14.99 -0.93 22.81
N GLU A 99 16.20 -0.57 22.37
CA GLU A 99 17.12 -1.50 21.68
C GLU A 99 17.41 -2.78 22.49
N GLU A 100 17.45 -2.69 23.82
CA GLU A 100 17.69 -3.85 24.67
C GLU A 100 16.54 -4.86 24.63
N ILE A 101 15.30 -4.37 24.64
CA ILE A 101 14.12 -5.22 24.62
C ILE A 101 13.86 -5.74 23.19
N ASP A 102 14.15 -4.93 22.17
CA ASP A 102 14.11 -5.36 20.77
C ASP A 102 15.11 -6.49 20.48
N LYS A 103 16.33 -6.43 21.03
CA LYS A 103 17.29 -7.55 20.96
C LYS A 103 16.74 -8.82 21.62
N ARG A 104 16.17 -8.70 22.83
CA ARG A 104 15.59 -9.85 23.54
C ARG A 104 14.44 -10.48 22.77
N LEU A 105 13.59 -9.68 22.13
CA LEU A 105 12.52 -10.16 21.25
C LEU A 105 13.08 -10.87 20.01
N LYS A 106 14.13 -10.32 19.40
CA LYS A 106 14.80 -10.93 18.24
C LYS A 106 15.47 -12.26 18.59
N ASP A 107 16.06 -12.39 19.78
CA ASP A 107 16.72 -13.62 20.23
C ASP A 107 15.73 -14.78 20.41
N CYS A 108 14.50 -14.50 20.86
CA CYS A 108 13.44 -15.51 21.00
C CYS A 108 12.55 -15.68 19.76
N THR A 109 12.78 -14.90 18.69
CA THR A 109 12.02 -15.01 17.43
C THR A 109 12.82 -15.79 16.38
N PRO A 110 12.24 -16.83 15.75
CA PRO A 110 12.93 -17.56 14.70
C PRO A 110 13.26 -16.65 13.51
N ASN A 111 14.52 -16.69 13.10
CA ASN A 111 15.02 -15.97 11.94
C ASN A 111 15.10 -16.93 10.74
N ALA A 112 14.14 -16.82 9.83
CA ALA A 112 14.14 -17.58 8.59
C ALA A 112 14.58 -16.68 7.44
N ASN A 113 15.69 -17.04 6.77
CA ASN A 113 16.21 -16.34 5.60
C ASN A 113 16.48 -14.84 5.82
N GLY A 114 16.96 -14.46 7.01
CA GLY A 114 17.29 -13.07 7.34
C GLY A 114 16.08 -12.20 7.70
N ARG A 115 14.89 -12.78 7.88
CA ARG A 115 13.70 -12.10 8.40
C ARG A 115 13.22 -12.83 9.67
N TYR A 116 12.94 -12.05 10.71
CA TYR A 116 12.26 -12.54 11.90
C TYR A 116 10.80 -12.84 11.55
N MET A 117 10.37 -14.08 11.80
CA MET A 117 9.03 -14.57 11.49
C MET A 117 8.34 -15.02 12.79
N PRO A 118 7.64 -14.11 13.50
CA PRO A 118 6.94 -14.45 14.73
C PRO A 118 5.93 -15.59 14.54
N ASP A 119 5.29 -15.65 13.37
CA ASP A 119 4.28 -16.66 13.02
C ASP A 119 4.82 -18.11 12.96
N VAL A 120 6.15 -18.28 12.89
CA VAL A 120 6.81 -19.60 12.85
C VAL A 120 7.32 -20.01 14.24
N SER A 121 7.07 -19.19 15.26
CA SER A 121 7.52 -19.45 16.63
C SER A 121 6.83 -20.67 17.24
N ASN A 122 7.59 -21.48 17.97
CA ASN A 122 7.03 -22.56 18.78
C ASN A 122 6.24 -22.01 19.98
N VAL A 123 5.34 -22.82 20.55
CA VAL A 123 4.49 -22.42 21.69
C VAL A 123 5.31 -21.81 22.85
N ASN A 124 6.45 -22.41 23.20
CA ASN A 124 7.34 -21.89 24.25
C ASN A 124 7.96 -20.51 23.90
N GLN A 125 8.29 -20.30 22.63
CA GLN A 125 8.84 -19.02 22.16
C GLN A 125 7.77 -17.93 22.16
N VAL A 126 6.53 -18.28 21.79
CA VAL A 126 5.38 -17.38 21.86
C VAL A 126 5.13 -16.94 23.30
N GLU A 127 5.17 -17.86 24.27
CA GLU A 127 5.01 -17.50 25.69
C GLU A 127 6.11 -16.55 26.20
N GLU A 128 7.36 -16.75 25.78
CA GLU A 128 8.46 -15.84 26.13
C GLU A 128 8.28 -14.46 25.49
N GLN A 129 7.86 -14.40 24.23
CA GLN A 129 7.55 -13.15 23.54
C GLN A 129 6.41 -12.40 24.25
N ILE A 130 5.33 -13.10 24.62
CA ILE A 130 4.21 -12.52 25.36
C ILE A 130 4.68 -11.94 26.70
N LYS A 131 5.49 -12.67 27.48
CA LYS A 131 6.03 -12.17 28.76
C LYS A 131 6.83 -10.89 28.61
N ILE A 132 7.60 -10.76 27.52
CA ILE A 132 8.36 -9.54 27.24
C ILE A 132 7.40 -8.40 26.85
N LEU A 133 6.44 -8.66 25.97
CA LEU A 133 5.48 -7.67 25.49
C LEU A 133 4.57 -7.14 26.61
N VAL A 134 4.10 -8.00 27.52
CA VAL A 134 3.29 -7.59 28.69
C VAL A 134 4.03 -6.55 29.53
N LYS A 135 5.32 -6.76 29.80
CA LYS A 135 6.14 -5.81 30.56
C LYS A 135 6.29 -4.47 29.85
N VAL A 136 6.47 -4.47 28.54
CA VAL A 136 6.55 -3.24 27.72
C VAL A 136 5.24 -2.48 27.72
N VAL A 137 4.12 -3.21 27.63
CA VAL A 137 2.77 -2.65 27.62
C VAL A 137 2.44 -1.98 28.95
N GLU A 138 2.76 -2.65 30.07
CA GLU A 138 2.61 -2.08 31.42
C GLU A 138 3.42 -0.80 31.61
N GLN A 139 4.67 -0.77 31.14
CA GLN A 139 5.55 0.40 31.23
C GLN A 139 5.03 1.59 30.41
N LYS A 140 4.35 1.33 29.30
CA LYS A 140 3.87 2.37 28.36
C LYS A 140 2.40 2.74 28.55
N GLY A 141 1.70 2.09 29.48
CA GLY A 141 0.26 2.27 29.67
C GLY A 141 -0.58 1.89 28.44
N LEU A 142 -0.07 0.96 27.64
CA LEU A 142 -0.79 0.43 26.47
C LEU A 142 -1.71 -0.72 26.90
N LEU A 143 -2.61 -1.14 26.03
CA LEU A 143 -3.44 -2.34 26.23
C LEU A 143 -2.95 -3.42 25.28
N LEU A 144 -2.52 -4.56 25.82
CA LEU A 144 -2.17 -5.72 25.02
C LEU A 144 -3.47 -6.37 24.56
N VAL A 145 -3.64 -6.48 23.25
CA VAL A 145 -4.78 -7.17 22.64
C VAL A 145 -4.27 -8.40 21.93
N GLU A 146 -4.75 -9.58 22.32
CA GLU A 146 -4.53 -10.80 21.57
C GLU A 146 -5.56 -10.87 20.44
N THR A 147 -5.10 -11.16 19.23
CA THR A 147 -5.97 -11.42 18.10
C THR A 147 -5.96 -12.90 17.75
N ASP A 148 -7.14 -13.44 17.42
CA ASP A 148 -7.25 -14.79 16.89
C ASP A 148 -6.60 -14.90 15.49
N HIS A 149 -6.55 -16.12 14.96
CA HIS A 149 -5.98 -16.39 13.64
C HIS A 149 -6.70 -15.65 12.49
N PHE A 150 -7.90 -15.12 12.74
CA PHE A 150 -8.73 -14.33 11.82
C PHE A 150 -8.68 -12.82 12.12
N GLY A 151 -7.81 -12.36 13.03
CA GLY A 151 -7.65 -10.95 13.39
C GLY A 151 -8.74 -10.40 14.30
N ARG A 152 -9.54 -11.25 14.95
CA ARG A 152 -10.57 -10.83 15.92
C ARG A 152 -9.96 -10.65 17.29
N ILE A 153 -10.32 -9.55 17.94
CA ILE A 153 -9.91 -9.23 19.31
C ILE A 153 -10.51 -10.26 20.26
N ARG A 154 -9.67 -10.85 21.11
CA ARG A 154 -10.07 -11.73 22.20
C ARG A 154 -10.09 -11.00 23.53
#